data_AF-A0A6P0EY12-F1
#
_entry.id   AF-A0A6P0EY12-F1
#
_cell.length_a   1.000
_cell.length_b   1.000
_cell.length_c   1.000
_cell.angle_alpha   90.00
_cell.angle_beta   90.00
_cell.angle_gamma   90.00
#
_symmetry.space_group_name_H-M   'P 1'
#
loop_
_entity.id
_entity.type
_entity.pdbx_description
1 polymer ?
#
loop_
_entity_poly.entity_id
_entity_poly.type
_entity_poly.pdbx_seq_one_letter_code
_entity_poly.pdbx_strand_id
1 'polypeptide(L)'
;MMKINGPTTGLLLTATVLLSGCSGQSDATVGAAPASSAAPTSSAAPASTTTGAPAIPSSGLPTASTRADGTVDYCVDQAPATGPTADQFGAANVEAAYCEMVTFTLDESSFITSLLVPRRDGTPRQLNEFSSVKRYMTPTVQKLWDEQVTAALNGDEEALKNVNSVTFYDFEGEGIAVTAEPGLVTNKKAGPASLSSGTGPDGAAQLVMSFAVEADLRITRDGQPTVLHAEKEITYRLVPTGPADLPWLIDGFQGTFKTTFVE
;
A
#
# COMPACT_ATOMS: atom_id res chain seq x y z
N MET A 1 14.15 -17.83 -3.33
CA MET A 1 14.64 -17.85 -1.94
C MET A 1 15.78 -16.85 -1.86
N MET A 2 15.49 -15.68 -1.29
CA MET A 2 16.41 -14.53 -1.19
C MET A 2 17.49 -14.86 -0.16
N LYS A 3 18.78 -14.81 -0.53
CA LYS A 3 19.92 -14.92 0.39
C LYS A 3 20.64 -13.58 0.39
N ILE A 4 20.42 -12.80 1.44
CA ILE A 4 21.10 -11.53 1.68
C ILE A 4 22.37 -11.87 2.47
N ASN A 5 23.53 -11.82 1.81
CA ASN A 5 24.83 -11.91 2.48
C ASN A 5 25.27 -10.49 2.87
N GLY A 6 24.92 -10.07 4.09
CA GLY A 6 25.50 -8.89 4.74
C GLY A 6 26.66 -9.28 5.66
N PRO A 7 27.74 -8.48 5.76
CA PRO A 7 28.82 -8.73 6.69
C PRO A 7 28.37 -8.49 8.14
N THR A 8 28.42 -9.55 8.93
CA THR A 8 28.10 -9.57 10.37
C THR A 8 29.10 -8.70 11.15
N THR A 9 28.72 -7.45 11.43
CA THR A 9 29.37 -6.65 12.48
C THR A 9 28.35 -6.47 13.60
N GLY A 10 28.45 -7.33 14.61
CA GLY A 10 27.58 -7.29 15.78
C GLY A 10 27.86 -6.07 16.64
N LEU A 11 26.81 -5.26 16.86
CA LEU A 11 26.72 -4.39 18.02
C LEU A 11 25.42 -4.75 18.77
N LEU A 12 25.57 -5.43 19.90
CA LEU A 12 24.50 -5.69 20.86
C LEU A 12 24.15 -4.36 21.56
N LEU A 13 22.99 -3.79 21.22
CA LEU A 13 22.35 -2.72 21.99
C LEU A 13 21.08 -3.30 22.64
N THR A 14 21.24 -3.74 23.88
CA THR A 14 20.13 -4.11 24.78
C THR A 14 19.40 -2.83 25.20
N ALA A 15 18.29 -2.51 24.53
CA ALA A 15 17.38 -1.46 24.97
C ALA A 15 16.32 -2.07 25.90
N THR A 16 16.55 -1.96 27.20
CA THR A 16 15.56 -2.29 28.23
C THR A 16 14.51 -1.18 28.27
N VAL A 17 13.33 -1.42 27.70
CA VAL A 17 12.18 -0.52 27.86
C VAL A 17 11.49 -0.82 29.19
N LEU A 18 11.77 0.01 30.20
CA LEU A 18 11.02 0.08 31.45
C LEU A 18 9.70 0.81 31.18
N LEU A 19 8.58 0.08 31.11
CA LEU A 19 7.25 0.68 31.24
C LEU A 19 6.96 0.92 32.72
N SER A 20 7.14 2.17 33.16
CA SER A 20 6.61 2.69 34.42
C SER A 20 5.11 2.97 34.27
N GLY A 21 4.28 2.01 34.69
CA GLY A 21 2.85 2.20 34.90
C GLY A 21 2.55 2.61 36.35
N CYS A 22 2.12 3.86 36.55
CA CYS A 22 1.46 4.29 37.77
C CYS A 22 0.07 3.67 37.87
N SER A 23 -0.23 2.99 38.97
CA SER A 23 -1.61 2.88 39.48
C SER A 23 -1.60 2.59 40.97
N GLY A 24 -2.28 3.46 41.71
CA GLY A 24 -2.29 3.55 43.16
C GLY A 24 -2.79 2.29 43.87
N GLN A 25 -2.14 2.00 44.98
CA GLN A 25 -2.47 0.96 45.94
C GLN A 25 -3.33 1.59 47.04
N SER A 26 -4.58 1.16 47.16
CA SER A 26 -5.42 1.39 48.33
C SER A 26 -5.71 0.03 48.97
N ASP A 27 -5.25 -0.12 50.19
CA ASP A 27 -5.52 -1.23 51.11
C ASP A 27 -7.03 -1.39 51.35
N ALA A 28 -7.52 -2.62 51.27
CA ALA A 28 -8.57 -3.15 52.16
C ALA A 28 -8.72 -4.67 52.02
N THR A 29 -8.19 -5.36 53.03
CA THR A 29 -8.87 -6.37 53.86
C THR A 29 -9.37 -7.69 53.25
N VAL A 30 -8.84 -8.75 53.86
CA VAL A 30 -9.12 -10.19 53.74
C VAL A 30 -10.55 -10.55 54.13
N GLY A 31 -11.18 -11.42 53.34
CA GLY A 31 -12.39 -12.17 53.70
C GLY A 31 -12.46 -13.49 52.91
N ALA A 32 -12.30 -14.62 53.60
CA ALA A 32 -12.35 -15.97 53.04
C ALA A 32 -13.79 -16.53 53.00
N ALA A 33 -14.15 -17.28 51.96
CA ALA A 33 -15.04 -18.46 52.00
C ALA A 33 -15.22 -19.12 50.61
N PRO A 34 -15.60 -20.42 50.52
CA PRO A 34 -15.31 -21.28 49.37
C PRO A 34 -16.52 -21.66 48.48
N ALA A 35 -16.16 -22.29 47.35
CA ALA A 35 -16.90 -23.28 46.54
C ALA A 35 -18.16 -22.85 45.74
N SER A 36 -18.07 -22.95 44.42
CA SER A 36 -18.99 -23.76 43.62
C SER A 36 -18.51 -23.96 42.19
N SER A 37 -18.54 -25.22 41.76
CA SER A 37 -18.37 -25.65 40.38
C SER A 37 -19.52 -25.15 39.52
N ALA A 38 -19.20 -24.56 38.37
CA ALA A 38 -20.11 -24.45 37.23
C ALA A 38 -19.31 -24.69 35.95
N ALA A 39 -19.72 -25.70 35.19
CA ALA A 39 -19.14 -26.06 33.91
C ALA A 39 -19.38 -24.95 32.88
N PRO A 40 -18.43 -24.68 31.96
CA PRO A 40 -18.68 -23.76 30.86
C PRO A 40 -19.60 -24.42 29.83
N THR A 41 -20.80 -23.88 29.69
CA THR A 41 -21.64 -24.07 28.50
C THR A 41 -20.91 -23.52 27.28
N SER A 42 -20.58 -24.42 26.36
CA SER A 42 -20.01 -24.13 25.05
C SER A 42 -21.01 -23.30 24.24
N SER A 43 -20.72 -22.01 24.08
CA SER A 43 -21.45 -21.11 23.20
C SER A 43 -20.87 -21.22 21.80
N ALA A 44 -21.64 -21.80 20.88
CA ALA A 44 -21.26 -21.91 19.48
C ALA A 44 -21.11 -20.51 18.87
N ALA A 45 -19.95 -20.25 18.28
CA ALA A 45 -19.68 -19.03 17.53
C ALA A 45 -20.61 -18.95 16.29
N PRO A 46 -21.17 -17.78 15.98
CA PRO A 46 -21.93 -17.60 14.75
C PRO A 46 -21.00 -17.79 13.54
N ALA A 47 -21.42 -18.61 12.61
CA ALA A 47 -20.73 -18.81 11.34
C ALA A 47 -20.77 -17.51 10.54
N SER A 48 -19.60 -16.87 10.39
CA SER A 48 -19.41 -15.78 9.43
C SER A 48 -19.61 -16.33 8.02
N THR A 49 -20.77 -16.04 7.43
CA THR A 49 -20.99 -16.18 5.99
C THR A 49 -20.15 -15.13 5.27
N THR A 50 -18.93 -15.48 4.91
CA THR A 50 -18.14 -14.73 3.93
C THR A 50 -18.83 -14.89 2.58
N THR A 51 -19.69 -13.93 2.23
CA THR A 51 -20.25 -13.81 0.88
C THR A 51 -19.07 -13.58 -0.05
N GLY A 52 -18.71 -14.62 -0.82
CA GLY A 52 -17.63 -14.55 -1.79
C GLY A 52 -17.87 -13.41 -2.76
N ALA A 53 -16.93 -12.48 -2.83
CA ALA A 53 -16.91 -11.47 -3.87
C ALA A 53 -16.91 -12.18 -5.23
N PRO A 54 -17.74 -11.74 -6.20
CA PRO A 54 -17.71 -12.30 -7.54
C PRO A 54 -16.31 -12.17 -8.13
N ALA A 55 -15.75 -13.28 -8.62
CA ALA A 55 -14.51 -13.26 -9.38
C ALA A 55 -14.72 -12.40 -10.63
N ILE A 56 -13.96 -11.31 -10.74
CA ILE A 56 -13.99 -10.42 -11.91
C ILE A 56 -13.41 -11.22 -13.08
N PRO A 57 -14.13 -11.35 -14.22
CA PRO A 57 -13.59 -12.00 -15.40
C PRO A 57 -12.36 -11.24 -15.90
N SER A 58 -11.27 -11.98 -16.16
CA SER A 58 -10.03 -11.47 -16.75
C SER A 58 -10.27 -11.07 -18.22
N SER A 59 -10.96 -9.94 -18.42
CA SER A 59 -10.96 -9.19 -19.67
C SER A 59 -9.86 -8.15 -19.54
N GLY A 60 -8.96 -8.08 -20.53
CA GLY A 60 -7.74 -7.26 -20.47
C GLY A 60 -8.00 -5.85 -19.93
N LEU A 61 -7.11 -5.38 -19.06
CA LEU A 61 -7.21 -4.07 -18.44
C LEU A 61 -7.28 -2.96 -19.51
N PRO A 62 -8.12 -1.93 -19.31
CA PRO A 62 -8.25 -0.83 -20.26
C PRO A 62 -6.89 -0.18 -20.54
N THR A 63 -6.67 0.18 -21.81
CA THR A 63 -5.45 0.87 -22.25
C THR A 63 -5.63 2.36 -22.05
N ALA A 64 -4.71 3.00 -21.36
CA ALA A 64 -4.80 4.43 -21.06
C ALA A 64 -4.80 5.29 -22.34
N SER A 65 -5.47 6.44 -22.33
CA SER A 65 -5.45 7.39 -23.45
C SER A 65 -4.61 8.60 -23.11
N THR A 66 -3.77 9.06 -24.03
CA THR A 66 -3.07 10.34 -23.87
C THR A 66 -4.03 11.50 -24.16
N ARG A 67 -4.17 12.42 -23.21
CA ARG A 67 -4.92 13.67 -23.38
C ARG A 67 -4.14 14.65 -24.25
N ALA A 68 -4.83 15.69 -24.71
CA ALA A 68 -4.25 16.73 -25.58
C ALA A 68 -3.11 17.53 -24.92
N ASP A 69 -3.03 17.54 -23.59
CA ASP A 69 -1.96 18.16 -22.81
C ASP A 69 -0.75 17.23 -22.56
N GLY A 70 -0.79 16.00 -23.09
CA GLY A 70 0.25 14.99 -22.92
C GLY A 70 0.12 14.16 -21.64
N THR A 71 -0.89 14.41 -20.80
CA THR A 71 -1.16 13.58 -19.61
C THR A 71 -1.82 12.27 -20.02
N VAL A 72 -1.56 11.20 -19.26
CA VAL A 72 -2.19 9.91 -19.48
C VAL A 72 -3.47 9.84 -18.65
N ASP A 73 -4.59 9.59 -19.33
CA ASP A 73 -5.89 9.34 -18.71
C ASP A 73 -6.11 7.83 -18.59
N TYR A 74 -6.03 7.32 -17.37
CA TYR A 74 -6.28 5.91 -17.07
C TYR A 74 -7.77 5.60 -16.84
N CYS A 75 -8.65 6.60 -16.97
CA CYS A 75 -10.08 6.53 -16.63
C CYS A 75 -11.04 6.64 -17.80
N VAL A 76 -10.55 6.80 -19.03
CA VAL A 76 -11.36 7.09 -20.22
C VAL A 76 -12.51 6.11 -20.46
N ASP A 77 -12.37 4.87 -20.01
CA ASP A 77 -13.35 3.79 -20.21
C ASP A 77 -13.97 3.27 -18.89
N GLN A 78 -13.87 4.04 -17.80
CA GLN A 78 -14.54 3.67 -16.55
C GLN A 78 -16.05 3.76 -16.70
N ALA A 79 -16.74 2.67 -16.34
CA ALA A 79 -18.18 2.72 -16.17
C ALA A 79 -18.53 3.63 -14.99
N PRO A 80 -19.64 4.40 -15.06
CA PRO A 80 -20.05 5.24 -13.96
C PRO A 80 -20.17 4.46 -12.65
N ALA A 81 -19.78 5.08 -11.53
CA ALA A 81 -19.87 4.47 -10.23
C ALA A 81 -21.36 4.28 -9.83
N THR A 82 -21.73 3.07 -9.41
CA THR A 82 -23.10 2.74 -9.02
C THR A 82 -23.14 1.98 -7.70
N GLY A 83 -24.31 1.93 -7.07
CA GLY A 83 -24.56 1.17 -5.84
C GLY A 83 -24.37 1.99 -4.55
N PRO A 84 -24.44 1.33 -3.38
CA PRO A 84 -24.57 2.01 -2.08
C PRO A 84 -23.44 3.00 -1.76
N THR A 85 -22.22 2.69 -2.18
CA THR A 85 -21.06 3.59 -1.99
C THR A 85 -21.16 4.83 -2.87
N ALA A 86 -21.63 4.70 -4.12
CA ALA A 86 -21.90 5.85 -4.99
C ALA A 86 -23.08 6.69 -4.47
N ASP A 87 -24.10 6.07 -3.88
CA ASP A 87 -25.22 6.79 -3.25
C ASP A 87 -24.76 7.59 -2.02
N GLN A 88 -23.81 7.04 -1.25
CA GLN A 88 -23.31 7.67 -0.03
C GLN A 88 -22.37 8.86 -0.31
N PHE A 89 -21.43 8.69 -1.24
CA PHE A 89 -20.38 9.68 -1.49
C PHE A 89 -20.64 10.53 -2.75
N GLY A 90 -21.61 10.15 -3.57
CA GLY A 90 -21.88 10.72 -4.89
C GLY A 90 -21.04 10.06 -5.97
N ALA A 91 -21.69 9.54 -7.02
CA ALA A 91 -21.03 8.83 -8.12
C ALA A 91 -19.85 9.61 -8.72
N ALA A 92 -20.06 10.89 -9.05
CA ALA A 92 -19.01 11.74 -9.61
C ALA A 92 -17.79 11.91 -8.67
N ASN A 93 -18.01 11.97 -7.36
CA ASN A 93 -16.92 12.08 -6.39
C ASN A 93 -16.13 10.77 -6.28
N VAL A 94 -16.82 9.63 -6.37
CA VAL A 94 -16.20 8.29 -6.34
C VAL A 94 -15.38 8.06 -7.62
N GLU A 95 -15.90 8.46 -8.78
CA GLU A 95 -15.18 8.40 -10.06
C GLU A 95 -13.93 9.29 -10.03
N ALA A 96 -14.06 10.53 -9.53
CA ALA A 96 -12.91 11.43 -9.37
C ALA A 96 -11.85 10.83 -8.43
N ALA A 97 -12.26 10.27 -7.28
CA ALA A 97 -11.37 9.59 -6.35
C ALA A 97 -10.63 8.43 -7.03
N TYR A 98 -11.31 7.65 -7.85
CA TYR A 98 -10.71 6.52 -8.55
C TYR A 98 -9.63 6.99 -9.52
N CYS A 99 -9.93 8.01 -10.32
CA CYS A 99 -8.97 8.54 -11.29
C CYS A 99 -7.75 9.16 -10.63
N GLU A 100 -7.96 9.87 -9.54
CA GLU A 100 -6.88 10.41 -8.73
C GLU A 100 -6.00 9.30 -8.15
N MET A 101 -6.59 8.28 -7.54
CA MET A 101 -5.84 7.18 -6.94
C MET A 101 -5.10 6.34 -7.97
N VAL A 102 -5.69 6.05 -9.13
CA VAL A 102 -5.00 5.33 -10.20
C VAL A 102 -3.81 6.12 -10.71
N THR A 103 -4.01 7.42 -10.98
CA THR A 103 -2.93 8.31 -11.45
C THR A 103 -1.82 8.39 -10.42
N PHE A 104 -2.17 8.59 -9.15
CA PHE A 104 -1.25 8.56 -8.03
C PHE A 104 -0.45 7.24 -8.00
N THR A 105 -1.12 6.09 -8.02
CA THR A 105 -0.45 4.78 -7.94
C THR A 105 0.49 4.56 -9.10
N LEU A 106 0.09 4.89 -10.34
CA LEU A 106 0.85 4.62 -11.55
C LEU A 106 2.00 5.61 -11.81
N ASP A 107 1.79 6.90 -11.55
CA ASP A 107 2.72 7.95 -11.96
C ASP A 107 3.48 8.60 -10.81
N GLU A 108 2.89 8.66 -9.61
CA GLU A 108 3.45 9.44 -8.49
C GLU A 108 3.91 8.58 -7.31
N SER A 109 3.65 7.27 -7.36
CA SER A 109 3.95 6.34 -6.26
C SER A 109 4.69 5.08 -6.71
N SER A 110 4.06 4.17 -7.46
CA SER A 110 4.60 2.82 -7.62
C SER A 110 5.86 2.77 -8.46
N PHE A 111 5.93 3.58 -9.51
CA PHE A 111 6.94 3.46 -10.57
C PHE A 111 7.80 4.72 -10.72
N ILE A 112 8.17 5.34 -9.60
CA ILE A 112 9.05 6.52 -9.58
C ILE A 112 10.45 6.10 -10.03
N THR A 113 10.86 6.54 -11.23
CA THR A 113 12.14 6.13 -11.85
C THR A 113 13.35 6.38 -10.95
N SER A 114 13.39 7.50 -10.23
CA SER A 114 14.51 7.83 -9.33
C SER A 114 14.63 6.88 -8.13
N LEU A 115 13.53 6.24 -7.72
CA LEU A 115 13.51 5.25 -6.63
C LEU A 115 13.72 3.83 -7.15
N LEU A 116 13.18 3.50 -8.33
CA LEU A 116 13.32 2.17 -8.93
C LEU A 116 14.77 1.76 -9.16
N VAL A 117 15.61 2.69 -9.61
CA VAL A 117 17.00 2.41 -10.01
C VAL A 117 17.90 2.30 -8.78
N PRO A 118 18.51 1.13 -8.50
CA PRO A 118 19.40 0.96 -7.35
C PRO A 118 20.59 1.92 -7.38
N ARG A 119 20.98 2.42 -6.20
CA ARG A 119 22.17 3.26 -6.06
C ARG A 119 23.45 2.44 -6.05
N ARG A 120 24.25 2.58 -7.11
CA ARG A 120 25.54 1.89 -7.25
C ARG A 120 26.74 2.65 -6.69
N ASP A 121 26.54 3.89 -6.29
CA ASP A 121 27.57 4.75 -5.68
C ASP A 121 27.73 4.51 -4.17
N GLY A 122 26.88 3.67 -3.58
CA GLY A 122 26.87 3.37 -2.15
C GLY A 122 26.20 4.44 -1.28
N THR A 123 25.61 5.49 -1.87
CA THR A 123 24.91 6.53 -1.12
C THR A 123 23.58 6.01 -0.60
N PRO A 124 23.34 5.93 0.74
CA PRO A 124 22.07 5.43 1.26
C PRO A 124 20.90 6.32 0.86
N ARG A 125 19.77 5.68 0.52
CA ARG A 125 18.49 6.37 0.32
C ARG A 125 18.11 7.18 1.56
N GLN A 126 17.44 8.31 1.31
CA GLN A 126 17.00 9.24 2.34
C GLN A 126 15.48 9.28 2.41
N LEU A 127 14.95 9.51 3.60
CA LEU A 127 13.50 9.59 3.85
C LEU A 127 12.79 10.61 2.94
N ASN A 128 13.43 11.75 2.66
CA ASN A 128 12.83 12.82 1.85
C ASN A 128 12.61 12.42 0.38
N GLU A 129 13.28 11.37 -0.12
CA GLU A 129 13.06 10.86 -1.48
C GLU A 129 11.69 10.19 -1.64
N PHE A 130 11.07 9.80 -0.53
CA PHE A 130 9.74 9.18 -0.48
C PHE A 130 8.64 10.21 -0.14
N SER A 131 8.94 11.51 -0.18
CA SER A 131 8.01 12.55 0.27
C SER A 131 6.87 12.85 -0.72
N SER A 132 7.02 12.51 -2.00
CA SER A 132 6.00 12.80 -3.02
C SER A 132 4.65 12.17 -2.68
N VAL A 133 4.65 10.94 -2.15
CA VAL A 133 3.42 10.21 -1.84
C VAL A 133 2.64 10.81 -0.67
N LYS A 134 3.31 11.55 0.22
CA LYS A 134 2.72 12.09 1.44
C LYS A 134 1.62 13.10 1.16
N ARG A 135 1.65 13.79 0.01
CA ARG A 135 0.61 14.75 -0.39
C ARG A 135 -0.79 14.11 -0.40
N TYR A 136 -0.86 12.82 -0.73
CA TYR A 136 -2.10 12.06 -0.82
C TYR A 136 -2.54 11.43 0.50
N MET A 137 -1.80 11.64 1.60
CA MET A 137 -2.04 10.95 2.87
C MET A 137 -2.55 11.91 3.94
N THR A 138 -3.39 11.41 4.85
CA THR A 138 -3.71 12.13 6.09
C THR A 138 -2.44 12.31 6.95
N PRO A 139 -2.36 13.33 7.83
CA PRO A 139 -1.18 13.54 8.68
C PRO A 139 -0.79 12.31 9.50
N THR A 140 -1.78 11.55 9.96
CA THR A 140 -1.58 10.28 10.69
C THR A 140 -0.87 9.25 9.82
N VAL A 141 -1.36 9.02 8.59
CA VAL A 141 -0.74 8.08 7.65
C VAL A 141 0.62 8.56 7.18
N GLN A 142 0.84 9.87 7.00
CA GLN A 142 2.15 10.42 6.68
C GLN A 142 3.21 10.07 7.72
N LYS A 143 2.85 10.14 9.02
CA LYS A 143 3.77 9.76 10.11
C LYS A 143 4.08 8.26 10.06
N LEU A 144 3.07 7.42 9.88
CA LEU A 144 3.26 5.96 9.73
C LEU A 144 4.11 5.62 8.51
N TRP A 145 3.92 6.32 7.40
CA TRP A 145 4.74 6.19 6.20
C TRP A 145 6.21 6.52 6.49
N ASP A 146 6.49 7.64 7.17
CA ASP A 146 7.85 8.02 7.52
C ASP A 146 8.52 6.96 8.43
N GLU A 147 7.77 6.39 9.38
CA GLU A 147 8.24 5.32 10.26
C GLU A 147 8.56 4.04 9.46
N GLN A 148 7.67 3.63 8.54
CA GLN A 148 7.87 2.47 7.67
C GLN A 148 9.05 2.66 6.71
N VAL A 149 9.17 3.81 6.05
CA VAL A 149 10.32 4.12 5.20
C VAL A 149 11.60 4.10 6.02
N THR A 150 11.63 4.73 7.19
CA THR A 150 12.82 4.73 8.05
C THR A 150 13.21 3.32 8.47
N ALA A 151 12.24 2.47 8.87
CA ALA A 151 12.50 1.08 9.22
C ALA A 151 13.02 0.27 8.02
N ALA A 152 12.41 0.44 6.85
CA ALA A 152 12.81 -0.22 5.61
C ALA A 152 14.23 0.17 5.17
N LEU A 153 14.58 1.46 5.29
CA LEU A 153 15.93 1.97 5.03
C LEU A 153 16.98 1.43 6.02
N ASN A 154 16.55 1.02 7.22
CA ASN A 154 17.39 0.36 8.22
C ASN A 154 17.42 -1.17 8.06
N GLY A 155 16.81 -1.72 7.01
CA GLY A 155 16.83 -3.15 6.70
C GLY A 155 15.70 -3.98 7.32
N ASP A 156 14.64 -3.35 7.83
CA ASP A 156 13.44 -4.07 8.26
C ASP A 156 12.70 -4.64 7.03
N GLU A 157 12.71 -5.97 6.89
CA GLU A 157 12.11 -6.67 5.75
C GLU A 157 10.59 -6.54 5.67
N GLU A 158 9.89 -6.40 6.81
CA GLU A 158 8.44 -6.22 6.83
C GLU A 158 8.09 -4.80 6.39
N ALA A 159 8.81 -3.81 6.92
CA ALA A 159 8.64 -2.43 6.49
C ALA A 159 9.01 -2.25 5.01
N LEU A 160 10.06 -2.92 4.51
CA LEU A 160 10.41 -2.95 3.09
C LEU A 160 9.25 -3.48 2.23
N LYS A 161 8.59 -4.57 2.64
CA LYS A 161 7.41 -5.10 1.93
C LYS A 161 6.26 -4.08 1.93
N ASN A 162 5.99 -3.45 3.06
CA ASN A 162 4.94 -2.45 3.19
C ASN A 162 5.21 -1.21 2.32
N VAL A 163 6.44 -0.69 2.34
CA VAL A 163 6.85 0.43 1.48
C VAL A 163 6.72 0.03 0.01
N ASN A 164 7.22 -1.15 -0.39
CA ASN A 164 7.12 -1.65 -1.76
C ASN A 164 5.69 -1.92 -2.23
N SER A 165 4.73 -2.15 -1.31
CA SER A 165 3.31 -2.24 -1.66
C SER A 165 2.78 -0.93 -2.25
N VAL A 166 3.36 0.22 -1.86
CA VAL A 166 3.00 1.55 -2.36
C VAL A 166 4.01 2.00 -3.41
N THR A 167 5.30 2.08 -3.06
CA THR A 167 6.37 2.64 -3.88
C THR A 167 7.49 1.63 -4.05
N PHE A 168 7.72 1.16 -5.28
CA PHE A 168 8.89 0.32 -5.54
C PHE A 168 10.16 1.14 -5.40
N TYR A 169 11.14 0.63 -4.67
CA TYR A 169 12.46 1.25 -4.60
C TYR A 169 13.60 0.22 -4.56
N ASP A 170 14.76 0.66 -5.06
CA ASP A 170 15.98 -0.13 -5.21
C ASP A 170 15.68 -1.52 -5.79
N PHE A 171 15.00 -1.53 -6.94
CA PHE A 171 14.57 -2.75 -7.59
C PHE A 171 15.79 -3.53 -8.11
N GLU A 172 16.16 -4.58 -7.40
CA GLU A 172 17.31 -5.42 -7.71
C GLU A 172 17.02 -6.91 -7.50
N GLY A 173 17.82 -7.76 -8.15
CA GLY A 173 17.70 -9.21 -8.05
C GLY A 173 18.88 -9.89 -8.72
N GLU A 174 19.01 -11.20 -8.51
CA GLU A 174 20.08 -11.98 -9.12
C GLU A 174 20.04 -11.86 -10.65
N GLY A 175 21.14 -11.40 -11.24
CA GLY A 175 21.26 -11.16 -12.67
C GLY A 175 20.52 -9.92 -13.17
N ILE A 176 19.70 -9.25 -12.36
CA ILE A 176 18.89 -8.09 -12.75
C ILE A 176 19.67 -6.79 -12.57
N ALA A 177 19.67 -5.97 -13.61
CA ALA A 177 20.15 -4.60 -13.60
C ALA A 177 19.07 -3.66 -14.12
N VAL A 178 18.71 -2.68 -13.30
CA VAL A 178 17.81 -1.58 -13.67
C VAL A 178 18.66 -0.34 -13.95
N THR A 179 18.39 0.33 -15.07
CA THR A 179 19.09 1.56 -15.49
C THR A 179 18.06 2.66 -15.71
N ALA A 180 18.41 3.89 -15.34
CA ALA A 180 17.57 5.05 -15.61
C ALA A 180 17.62 5.40 -17.11
N GLU A 181 16.73 4.80 -17.90
CA GLU A 181 16.59 5.09 -19.33
C GLU A 181 15.17 5.61 -19.64
N PRO A 182 15.01 6.45 -20.69
CA PRO A 182 13.69 6.80 -21.19
C PRO A 182 12.89 5.54 -21.53
N GLY A 183 11.67 5.44 -20.98
CA GLY A 183 10.84 4.25 -21.15
C GLY A 183 11.28 3.06 -20.29
N LEU A 184 11.99 3.29 -19.18
CA LEU A 184 12.18 2.27 -18.13
C LEU A 184 10.84 1.63 -17.74
N VAL A 185 9.80 2.46 -17.57
CA VAL A 185 8.45 2.02 -17.22
C VAL A 185 7.55 2.27 -18.42
N THR A 186 6.86 1.22 -18.88
CA THR A 186 5.97 1.26 -20.04
C THR A 186 4.68 0.49 -19.77
N ASN A 187 3.72 0.57 -20.70
CA ASN A 187 2.48 -0.23 -20.67
C ASN A 187 1.71 -0.14 -19.34
N LYS A 188 1.72 1.03 -18.71
CA LYS A 188 0.99 1.29 -17.47
C LYS A 188 -0.51 1.14 -17.69
N LYS A 189 -1.16 0.32 -16.86
CA LYS A 189 -2.61 0.11 -16.89
C LYS A 189 -3.17 -0.02 -15.48
N ALA A 190 -4.47 0.22 -15.37
CA ALA A 190 -5.23 -0.01 -14.14
C ALA A 190 -6.48 -0.84 -14.45
N GLY A 191 -6.86 -1.67 -13.49
CA GLY A 191 -8.09 -2.43 -13.52
C GLY A 191 -9.26 -1.69 -12.90
N PRO A 192 -10.49 -2.18 -13.13
CA PRO A 192 -11.66 -1.63 -12.48
C PRO A 192 -11.51 -1.69 -10.97
N ALA A 193 -12.03 -0.67 -10.28
CA ALA A 193 -12.06 -0.67 -8.82
C ALA A 193 -13.25 -1.47 -8.27
N SER A 194 -12.97 -2.21 -7.20
CA SER A 194 -13.96 -2.66 -6.23
C SER A 194 -14.16 -1.56 -5.19
N LEU A 195 -15.41 -1.16 -4.99
CA LEU A 195 -15.81 -0.04 -4.14
C LEU A 195 -16.63 -0.55 -2.96
N SER A 196 -16.32 -0.06 -1.77
CA SER A 196 -17.13 -0.31 -0.58
C SER A 196 -17.05 0.87 0.39
N SER A 197 -18.00 0.95 1.30
CA SER A 197 -17.97 1.92 2.38
C SER A 197 -17.30 1.30 3.61
N GLY A 198 -16.43 2.06 4.25
CA GLY A 198 -15.78 1.70 5.52
C GLY A 198 -16.07 2.74 6.59
N THR A 199 -15.59 2.44 7.80
CA THR A 199 -15.64 3.36 8.93
C THR A 199 -14.22 3.57 9.43
N GLY A 200 -13.79 4.83 9.47
CA GLY A 200 -12.48 5.22 9.98
C GLY A 200 -12.42 5.17 11.51
N PRO A 201 -11.22 5.40 12.08
CA PRO A 201 -10.99 5.33 13.53
C PRO A 201 -11.93 6.21 14.35
N ASP A 202 -12.30 7.37 13.82
CA ASP A 202 -13.17 8.35 14.51
C ASP A 202 -14.67 8.16 14.20
N GLY A 203 -15.06 7.04 13.60
CA GLY A 203 -16.43 6.79 13.16
C GLY A 203 -16.82 7.49 11.86
N ALA A 204 -15.90 8.24 11.25
CA ALA A 204 -16.12 8.91 9.98
C ALA A 204 -16.27 7.89 8.83
N ALA A 205 -17.17 8.19 7.89
CA ALA A 205 -17.34 7.39 6.69
C ALA A 205 -16.08 7.43 5.81
N GLN A 206 -15.65 6.27 5.32
CA GLN A 206 -14.53 6.12 4.42
C GLN A 206 -14.96 5.48 3.11
N LEU A 207 -14.38 5.93 2.00
CA LEU A 207 -14.43 5.21 0.73
C LEU A 207 -13.29 4.19 0.72
N VAL A 208 -13.63 2.90 0.67
CA VAL A 208 -12.65 1.81 0.53
C VAL A 208 -12.62 1.39 -0.93
N MET A 209 -11.45 1.52 -1.55
CA MET A 209 -11.26 1.31 -2.97
C MET A 209 -10.12 0.34 -3.19
N SER A 210 -10.37 -0.73 -3.93
CA SER A 210 -9.34 -1.70 -4.30
C SER A 210 -9.27 -1.86 -5.81
N PHE A 211 -8.07 -1.85 -6.37
CA PHE A 211 -7.83 -2.05 -7.80
C PHE A 211 -6.45 -2.66 -8.03
N ALA A 212 -6.29 -3.25 -9.21
CA ALA A 212 -5.00 -3.70 -9.70
C ALA A 212 -4.36 -2.64 -10.61
N VAL A 213 -3.04 -2.51 -10.55
CA VAL A 213 -2.25 -1.78 -11.54
C VAL A 213 -1.17 -2.68 -12.09
N GLU A 214 -0.80 -2.48 -13.35
CA GLU A 214 0.33 -3.17 -13.96
C GLU A 214 1.20 -2.20 -14.76
N ALA A 215 2.48 -2.54 -14.88
CA ALA A 215 3.42 -1.88 -15.77
C ALA A 215 4.54 -2.83 -16.17
N ASP A 216 5.17 -2.54 -17.31
CA ASP A 216 6.33 -3.26 -17.82
C ASP A 216 7.60 -2.47 -17.52
N LEU A 217 8.55 -3.11 -16.84
CA LEU A 217 9.88 -2.58 -16.55
C LEU A 217 10.89 -3.11 -17.56
N ARG A 218 11.54 -2.20 -18.30
CA ARG A 218 12.68 -2.55 -19.17
C ARG A 218 13.94 -2.67 -18.33
N ILE A 219 14.45 -3.89 -18.21
CA ILE A 219 15.62 -4.19 -17.38
C ILE A 219 16.66 -4.95 -18.21
N THR A 220 17.84 -5.14 -17.65
CA THR A 220 18.82 -6.10 -18.16
C THR A 220 18.85 -7.31 -17.24
N ARG A 221 18.81 -8.52 -17.79
CA ARG A 221 19.02 -9.76 -17.07
C ARG A 221 20.18 -10.54 -17.69
N ASP A 222 21.19 -10.85 -16.91
CA ASP A 222 22.37 -11.60 -17.36
C ASP A 222 23.03 -10.96 -18.61
N GLY A 223 23.02 -9.62 -18.65
CA GLY A 223 23.56 -8.83 -19.76
C GLY A 223 22.63 -8.68 -20.98
N GLN A 224 21.44 -9.27 -20.97
CA GLN A 224 20.45 -9.17 -22.06
C GLN A 224 19.28 -8.27 -21.67
N PRO A 225 18.82 -7.36 -22.56
CA PRO A 225 17.59 -6.62 -22.36
C PRO A 225 16.39 -7.57 -22.21
N THR A 226 15.56 -7.35 -21.19
CA THR A 226 14.33 -8.13 -20.94
C THR A 226 13.24 -7.22 -20.37
N VAL A 227 12.02 -7.71 -20.37
CA VAL A 227 10.87 -7.04 -19.78
C VAL A 227 10.43 -7.81 -18.54
N LEU A 228 10.32 -7.07 -17.45
CA LEU A 228 9.73 -7.57 -16.23
C LEU A 228 8.34 -6.93 -16.07
N HIS A 229 7.33 -7.77 -16.10
CA HIS A 229 5.96 -7.36 -15.82
C HIS A 229 5.77 -7.24 -14.31
N ALA A 230 5.27 -6.10 -13.85
CA ALA A 230 4.97 -5.82 -12.46
C ALA A 230 3.48 -5.57 -12.29
N GLU A 231 2.85 -6.29 -11.36
CA GLU A 231 1.44 -6.15 -11.00
C GLU A 231 1.35 -5.82 -9.51
N LYS A 232 0.47 -4.88 -9.14
CA LYS A 232 0.14 -4.56 -7.76
C LYS A 232 -1.37 -4.61 -7.58
N GLU A 233 -1.81 -5.21 -6.51
CA GLU A 233 -3.19 -5.06 -6.01
C GLU A 233 -3.12 -4.18 -4.78
N ILE A 234 -3.82 -3.05 -4.82
CA ILE A 234 -3.81 -2.07 -3.73
C ILE A 234 -5.23 -1.80 -3.26
N THR A 235 -5.39 -1.58 -1.97
CA THR A 235 -6.61 -1.06 -1.35
C THR A 235 -6.26 0.23 -0.62
N TYR A 236 -6.94 1.32 -0.96
CA TYR A 236 -6.91 2.58 -0.23
C TYR A 236 -8.18 2.76 0.58
N ARG A 237 -8.03 3.30 1.79
CA ARG A 237 -9.11 3.82 2.63
C ARG A 237 -9.03 5.34 2.54
N LEU A 238 -10.04 5.96 1.95
CA LEU A 238 -10.06 7.37 1.61
C LEU A 238 -11.03 8.15 2.49
N VAL A 239 -10.63 9.33 2.91
CA VAL A 239 -11.45 10.31 3.63
C VAL A 239 -11.61 11.60 2.82
N PRO A 240 -12.81 12.20 2.76
CA PRO A 240 -13.07 13.41 1.98
C PRO A 240 -12.70 14.69 2.76
N THR A 241 -11.47 14.75 3.28
CA THR A 241 -10.98 15.86 4.13
C THR A 241 -9.81 16.62 3.50
N GLY A 242 -9.50 16.33 2.24
CA GLY A 242 -8.42 16.97 1.53
C GLY A 242 -8.76 18.38 1.02
N PRO A 243 -7.75 19.08 0.47
CA PRO A 243 -7.96 20.39 -0.16
C PRO A 243 -8.81 20.27 -1.44
N ALA A 244 -9.25 21.41 -1.99
CA ALA A 244 -10.14 21.43 -3.15
C ALA A 244 -9.55 20.78 -4.42
N ASP A 245 -8.22 20.80 -4.57
CA ASP A 245 -7.49 20.19 -5.67
C ASP A 245 -7.11 18.72 -5.43
N LEU A 246 -7.38 18.20 -4.22
CA LEU A 246 -7.12 16.83 -3.81
C LEU A 246 -8.11 16.43 -2.71
N PRO A 247 -9.41 16.28 -3.04
CA PRO A 247 -10.47 16.19 -2.03
C PRO A 247 -10.40 14.92 -1.18
N TRP A 248 -9.74 13.87 -1.69
CA TRP A 248 -9.62 12.58 -1.01
C TRP A 248 -8.20 12.38 -0.50
N LEU A 249 -8.08 12.06 0.79
CA LEU A 249 -6.81 11.68 1.41
C LEU A 249 -6.84 10.20 1.81
N ILE A 250 -5.71 9.53 1.63
CA ILE A 250 -5.42 8.17 2.08
C ILE A 250 -5.26 8.19 3.59
N ASP A 251 -6.22 7.55 4.26
CA ASP A 251 -6.24 7.31 5.71
C ASP A 251 -5.86 5.86 6.07
N GLY A 252 -5.51 5.07 5.07
CA GLY A 252 -4.91 3.75 5.23
C GLY A 252 -4.71 3.08 3.89
N PHE A 253 -3.74 2.18 3.81
CA PHE A 253 -3.49 1.39 2.62
C PHE A 253 -3.05 -0.03 2.99
N GLN A 254 -3.29 -0.94 2.07
CA GLN A 254 -2.72 -2.29 2.06
C GLN A 254 -2.49 -2.66 0.61
N GLY A 255 -1.43 -3.40 0.32
CA GLY A 255 -1.18 -3.84 -1.03
C GLY A 255 -0.33 -5.08 -1.09
N THR A 256 -0.42 -5.76 -2.21
CA THR A 256 0.49 -6.85 -2.58
C THR A 256 1.03 -6.56 -3.97
N PHE A 257 2.15 -7.19 -4.30
CA PHE A 257 2.72 -7.08 -5.62
C PHE A 257 3.37 -8.39 -6.03
N LYS A 258 3.48 -8.58 -7.34
CA LYS A 258 4.24 -9.67 -7.93
C LYS A 258 4.97 -9.14 -9.17
N THR A 259 6.07 -9.80 -9.51
CA THR A 259 6.79 -9.54 -10.75
C THR A 259 7.05 -10.84 -11.49
N THR A 260 6.94 -10.80 -12.81
CA THR A 260 7.09 -11.96 -13.70
C THR A 260 7.83 -11.54 -14.96
N PHE A 261 8.77 -12.35 -15.42
CA PHE A 261 9.43 -12.09 -16.70
C PHE A 261 8.45 -12.36 -17.85
N VAL A 262 8.47 -11.50 -18.87
CA VAL A 262 7.76 -11.73 -20.12
C VAL A 262 8.68 -12.54 -21.03
N GLU A 263 8.24 -13.74 -21.43
CA GLU A 263 8.94 -14.62 -22.37
C GLU A 263 8.82 -14.16 -23.82
#